data_AF-Q1YXP0-F1
#
_entry.id   AF-Q1YXP0-F1
#
_cell.length_a   1.000
_cell.length_b   1.000
_cell.length_c   1.000
_cell.angle_alpha   90.00
_cell.angle_beta   90.00
_cell.angle_gamma   90.00
#
_symmetry.space_group_name_H-M   'P 1'
#
loop_
_entity.id
_entity.type
_entity.pdbx_description
1 polymer ?
#
loop_
_entity_poly.entity_id
_entity_poly.type
_entity_poly.pdbx_seq_one_letter_code
_entity_poly.pdbx_strand_id
1 'polypeptide(L)'
;MINTLQPYILLISRFLLAAIFINAGWGKIGGYAGTQAYMDSMGVPSAMLPLVILLELGGGLAILFGLLTRFSALSIAVFSVFQPFFFITT
;
A
#
# COMPACT_ATOMS: atom_id res chain seq x y z
N MET A 1 28.76 18.08 6.16
CA MET A 1 28.91 16.60 6.24
C MET A 1 27.60 15.83 6.05
N ILE A 2 26.41 16.41 6.24
CA ILE A 2 25.13 15.70 6.04
C ILE A 2 24.88 15.27 4.57
N ASN A 3 25.36 16.02 3.58
CA ASN A 3 25.07 15.76 2.16
C ASN A 3 25.67 14.47 1.59
N THR A 4 26.73 13.91 2.18
CA THR A 4 27.36 12.67 1.67
C THR A 4 26.64 11.41 2.17
N LEU A 5 25.96 11.48 3.32
CA LEU A 5 25.20 10.36 3.90
C LEU A 5 23.75 10.32 3.42
N GLN A 6 23.22 11.46 2.98
CA GLN A 6 21.87 11.62 2.47
C GLN A 6 21.46 10.60 1.38
N PRO A 7 22.27 10.28 0.35
CA PRO A 7 21.89 9.27 -0.64
C PRO A 7 21.77 7.85 -0.06
N TYR A 8 22.64 7.48 0.88
CA TYR A 8 22.58 6.18 1.56
C TYR A 8 21.35 6.07 2.46
N ILE A 9 21.05 7.13 3.22
CA ILE A 9 19.86 7.20 4.06
C ILE A 9 18.59 7.08 3.20
N LEU A 10 18.51 7.80 2.08
CA LEU A 10 17.37 7.72 1.16
C LEU A 10 17.20 6.33 0.54
N LEU A 11 18.29 5.65 0.19
CA LEU A 11 18.24 4.30 -0.36
C LEU A 11 17.70 3.29 0.67
N ILE A 12 18.22 3.35 1.90
CA ILE A 12 17.77 2.51 3.02
C ILE A 12 16.30 2.79 3.33
N SER A 13 15.92 4.06 3.44
CA SER A 13 14.54 4.48 3.73
C SER A 13 13.56 3.92 2.69
N ARG A 14 13.91 3.99 1.41
CA ARG A 14 13.08 3.45 0.32
C ARG A 14 12.95 1.94 0.40
N PHE A 15 14.03 1.24 0.71
CA PHE A 15 14.01 -0.22 0.83
C PHE A 15 13.13 -0.67 2.00
N LEU A 16 13.27 -0.04 3.18
CA LEU A 16 12.41 -0.33 4.33
C LEU A 16 10.94 -0.03 4.03
N LEU A 17 10.66 1.12 3.40
CA LEU A 17 9.29 1.49 3.04
C LEU A 17 8.68 0.48 2.06
N ALA A 18 9.42 0.08 1.03
CA ALA A 18 8.98 -0.94 0.07
C ALA A 18 8.73 -2.29 0.75
N ALA A 19 9.62 -2.70 1.66
CA ALA A 19 9.48 -3.96 2.38
C ALA A 19 8.19 -4.03 3.22
N ILE A 20 7.79 -2.91 3.86
CA ILE A 20 6.53 -2.83 4.62
C ILE A 20 5.34 -3.07 3.70
N PHE A 21 5.27 -2.39 2.56
CA PHE A 21 4.15 -2.50 1.61
C PHE A 21 4.09 -3.89 0.94
N ILE A 22 5.24 -4.44 0.54
CA ILE A 22 5.32 -5.78 -0.06
C ILE A 22 4.86 -6.83 0.97
N ASN A 23 5.34 -6.76 2.20
CA ASN A 23 4.95 -7.69 3.26
C ASN A 23 3.46 -7.57 3.60
N ALA A 24 2.93 -6.34 3.69
CA ALA A 24 1.50 -6.11 3.91
C ALA A 24 0.62 -6.72 2.80
N GLY A 25 0.94 -6.46 1.53
CA GLY A 25 0.19 -7.03 0.40
C GLY A 25 0.34 -8.55 0.31
N TRP A 26 1.53 -9.10 0.58
CA TRP A 26 1.75 -10.54 0.63
C TRP A 26 0.96 -11.22 1.76
N GLY A 27 0.89 -10.58 2.93
CA GLY A 27 0.08 -11.01 4.06
C GLY A 27 -1.41 -11.08 3.72
N LYS A 28 -1.92 -10.15 2.91
CA LYS A 28 -3.31 -10.18 2.43
C LYS A 28 -3.60 -11.27 1.39
N ILE A 29 -2.59 -11.72 0.63
CA ILE A 29 -2.73 -12.90 -0.24
C ILE A 29 -2.86 -14.17 0.62
N GLY A 30 -1.99 -14.34 1.63
CA GLY A 30 -2.03 -15.51 2.52
C GLY A 30 -3.25 -15.52 3.47
N GLY A 31 -3.70 -14.33 3.88
CA GLY A 31 -4.83 -14.11 4.79
C GLY A 31 -6.09 -13.58 4.09
N TYR A 32 -6.32 -13.97 2.83
CA TYR A 32 -7.38 -13.39 2.01
C TYR A 32 -8.76 -13.47 2.69
N ALA A 33 -9.16 -14.64 3.16
CA ALA A 33 -10.44 -14.84 3.85
C ALA A 33 -10.55 -14.04 5.16
N GLY A 34 -9.45 -13.92 5.92
CA GLY A 34 -9.42 -13.14 7.17
C GLY A 34 -9.51 -11.63 6.91
N THR A 35 -8.86 -11.16 5.84
CA THR A 35 -8.94 -9.75 5.43
C THR A 35 -10.32 -9.45 4.84
N GLN A 36 -10.94 -10.43 4.18
CA GLN A 36 -12.29 -10.31 3.64
C GLN A 36 -13.31 -10.14 4.76
N ALA A 37 -13.26 -11.00 5.77
CA ALA A 37 -14.09 -10.88 6.96
C ALA A 37 -13.83 -9.57 7.73
N TYR A 38 -12.59 -9.09 7.76
CA TYR A 38 -12.26 -7.79 8.37
C TYR A 38 -12.80 -6.59 7.57
N MET A 39 -12.80 -6.67 6.24
CA MET A 39 -13.38 -5.62 5.39
C MET A 39 -14.91 -5.63 5.49
N ASP A 40 -15.52 -6.82 5.48
CA ASP A 40 -16.96 -6.98 5.66
C ASP A 40 -17.41 -6.47 7.06
N SER A 41 -16.62 -6.69 8.11
CA SER A 41 -16.91 -6.15 9.45
C SER A 41 -16.73 -4.63 9.57
N MET A 42 -15.95 -4.05 8.66
CA MET A 42 -15.70 -2.61 8.54
C MET A 42 -16.65 -1.94 7.53
N GLY A 43 -17.63 -2.67 6.96
CA GLY A 43 -18.58 -2.13 5.97
C GLY A 43 -17.95 -1.86 4.59
N VAL A 44 -16.74 -2.36 4.33
CA VAL A 44 -16.03 -2.19 3.05
C VAL A 44 -16.27 -3.42 2.16
N PRO A 45 -16.70 -3.26 0.91
CA PRO A 45 -16.94 -4.39 0.02
C PRO A 45 -15.69 -5.20 -0.19
N SER A 46 -15.80 -6.48 0.14
CA SER A 46 -14.80 -7.51 -0.11
C SER A 46 -14.38 -7.64 -1.58
N ALA A 47 -15.16 -7.13 -2.53
CA ALA A 47 -14.78 -7.05 -3.95
C ALA A 47 -13.57 -6.12 -4.21
N MET A 48 -13.24 -5.21 -3.30
CA MET A 48 -12.08 -4.31 -3.43
C MET A 48 -10.76 -4.95 -2.96
N LEU A 49 -10.79 -6.11 -2.31
CA LEU A 49 -9.60 -6.80 -1.82
C LEU A 49 -8.51 -7.01 -2.88
N PRO A 50 -8.83 -7.53 -4.09
CA PRO A 50 -7.83 -7.72 -5.13
C PRO A 50 -7.21 -6.40 -5.55
N LEU A 51 -8.00 -5.32 -5.59
CA LEU A 51 -7.53 -3.98 -5.92
C LEU A 51 -6.57 -3.47 -4.84
N VAL A 52 -6.91 -3.64 -3.56
CA VAL A 52 -6.07 -3.24 -2.42
C VAL A 52 -4.75 -4.00 -2.43
N ILE A 53 -4.79 -5.31 -2.65
CA ILE A 53 -3.59 -6.16 -2.75
C ILE A 53 -2.71 -5.68 -3.90
N LEU A 54 -3.30 -5.45 -5.08
CA LEU A 54 -2.57 -4.94 -6.25
C LEU A 54 -1.92 -3.59 -5.96
N LEU A 55 -2.59 -2.74 -5.19
CA LEU A 55 -2.11 -1.41 -4.82
C LEU A 55 -0.97 -1.48 -3.79
N GLU A 56 -1.07 -2.36 -2.79
CA GLU A 56 -0.03 -2.53 -1.76
C GLU A 56 1.21 -3.25 -2.30
N LEU A 57 1.03 -4.37 -2.99
CA LEU A 57 2.15 -5.11 -3.60
C LEU A 57 2.73 -4.36 -4.80
N GLY A 58 1.88 -3.88 -5.70
CA GLY A 58 2.30 -3.11 -6.87
C GLY A 58 2.94 -1.78 -6.47
N GLY A 59 2.40 -1.11 -5.45
CA GLY A 59 2.98 0.11 -4.90
C GLY A 59 4.30 -0.10 -4.17
N GLY A 60 4.39 -1.16 -3.36
CA GLY A 60 5.64 -1.56 -2.70
C GLY A 60 6.76 -1.88 -3.71
N LEU A 61 6.44 -2.61 -4.78
CA LEU A 61 7.37 -2.88 -5.88
C LEU A 61 7.73 -1.59 -6.64
N ALA A 62 6.78 -0.68 -6.88
CA ALA A 62 7.06 0.60 -7.54
C ALA A 62 8.02 1.49 -6.73
N ILE A 63 7.90 1.48 -5.40
CA ILE A 63 8.83 2.18 -4.47
C ILE A 63 10.22 1.53 -4.52
N LEU A 64 10.27 0.19 -4.53
CA LEU A 64 11.51 -0.59 -4.61
C LEU A 64 12.30 -0.25 -5.87
N PHE A 65 11.67 -0.37 -7.05
CA PHE A 65 12.31 -0.09 -8.34
C PHE A 65 12.50 1.40 -8.63
N GLY A 66 11.87 2.30 -7.87
CA GLY A 66 12.06 3.75 -8.01
C GLY A 66 11.51 4.37 -9.28
N LEU A 67 10.82 3.58 -10.10
CA LEU A 67 10.33 4.01 -11.40
C LEU A 67 9.02 4.81 -11.30
N LEU A 68 8.19 4.62 -10.25
CA LEU A 68 6.81 5.12 -10.24
C LEU A 68 6.31 5.62 -8.87
N THR A 69 7.15 6.25 -8.04
CA THR A 69 6.71 6.79 -6.72
C THR A 69 5.57 7.82 -6.83
N ARG A 70 5.49 8.61 -7.92
CA ARG A 70 4.34 9.52 -8.17
C ARG A 70 3.04 8.78 -8.46
N PHE A 71 3.05 7.69 -9.21
CA PHE A 71 1.85 6.92 -9.53
C PHE A 71 1.41 6.06 -8.35
N SER A 72 2.35 5.47 -7.61
CA SER A 72 2.04 4.74 -6.38
C SER A 72 1.43 5.66 -5.32
N ALA A 73 1.97 6.88 -5.17
CA ALA A 73 1.38 7.89 -4.30
C ALA A 73 -0.01 8.34 -4.78
N LEU A 74 -0.24 8.41 -6.09
CA LEU A 74 -1.54 8.76 -6.67
C LEU A 74 -2.57 7.65 -6.44
N SER A 75 -2.19 6.38 -6.61
CA SER A 75 -3.04 5.23 -6.29
C SER A 75 -3.37 5.17 -4.80
N ILE A 76 -2.40 5.44 -3.91
CA ILE A 76 -2.63 5.50 -2.45
C ILE A 76 -3.51 6.70 -2.09
N ALA A 77 -3.28 7.87 -2.70
CA ALA A 77 -4.08 9.07 -2.46
C ALA A 77 -5.53 8.88 -2.93
N VAL A 78 -5.73 8.27 -4.10
CA VAL A 78 -7.06 7.89 -4.60
C VAL A 78 -7.69 6.91 -3.62
N PHE A 79 -7.01 5.83 -3.23
CA PHE A 79 -7.54 4.88 -2.26
C PHE A 79 -7.95 5.56 -0.93
N SER A 80 -7.09 6.40 -0.37
CA SER A 80 -7.36 7.16 0.86
C SER A 80 -8.54 8.12 0.73
N VAL A 81 -8.74 8.74 -0.44
CA VAL A 81 -9.86 9.67 -0.67
C VAL A 81 -11.16 8.91 -0.88
N PHE A 82 -11.14 7.75 -1.54
CA PHE A 82 -12.34 6.96 -1.79
C PHE A 82 -12.79 6.14 -0.56
N GLN A 83 -11.89 5.77 0.34
CA GLN A 83 -12.20 5.03 1.57
C GLN A 83 -13.29 5.72 2.44
N PRO A 84 -13.23 7.03 2.77
CA PRO A 84 -14.24 7.68 3.60
C PRO A 84 -15.63 7.78 2.93
N PHE A 85 -15.72 7.81 1.59
CA PHE A 85 -17.03 7.76 0.90
C PHE A 85 -17.74 6.42 1.12
N PHE A 86 -16.98 5.33 1.27
CA PHE A 86 -17.53 4.03 1.60
C PHE A 86 -17.95 3.92 3.07
N PHE A 87 -17.16 4.50 3.96
CA PHE A 87 -17.43 4.48 5.41
C PHE A 87 -18.58 5.40 5.84
N ILE A 88 -18.90 6.45 5.09
CA ILE A 88 -19.91 7.44 5.50
C ILE A 88 -21.36 7.06 5.15
N THR A 89 -21.56 6.00 4.35
CA THR A 89 -22.88 5.57 3.84
C THR A 89 -23.47 4.37 4.61
N THR A 90 -22.77 3.82 5.61
CA THR A 90 -23.25 2.74 6.50
C THR A 90 -23.33 3.26 7.93
#